data_AF-A0A6L6J6H0-F1
#
_entry.id   AF-A0A6L6J6H0-F1
#
_cell.length_a   1.000
_cell.length_b   1.000
_cell.length_c   1.000
_cell.angle_alpha   90.00
_cell.angle_beta   90.00
_cell.angle_gamma   90.00
#
_symmetry.space_group_name_H-M   'P 1'
#
loop_
_entity.id
_entity.type
_entity.pdbx_description
1 polymer ?
#
loop_
_entity_poly.entity_id
_entity_poly.type
_entity_poly.pdbx_seq_one_letter_code
_entity_poly.pdbx_strand_id
1 'polypeptide(L)'
;MTEAEKGAVSVVHAASVGGHALSLNFGIRRESALLRCKDPRRSLQKHLNKHLNDAGFHDLPITFCFDVAPADANGRSRAHLHGVVALGMTDTDLKRLGDVLTKAASPAIGAIGGERQFHWKPIHDAEGWIDYMVRAERRTKNELKIANIWLLSRAIKQATRETFERLRAERAAQTGGAQALYQWFWEWEGWSGGTDSQVLCYVQDALSLSQAS
;
A
#
# COMPACT_ATOMS: atom_id res chain seq x y z
N MET A 1 -9.63 -8.38 9.81
CA MET A 1 -8.48 -8.03 8.97
C MET A 1 -7.62 -6.97 9.63
N THR A 2 -6.31 -7.23 9.77
CA THR A 2 -5.29 -6.23 10.11
C THR A 2 -5.17 -5.18 9.00
N GLU A 3 -4.49 -4.07 9.25
CA GLU A 3 -4.28 -3.05 8.20
C GLU A 3 -3.31 -3.52 7.12
N ALA A 4 -2.34 -4.38 7.46
CA ALA A 4 -1.46 -5.03 6.51
C ALA A 4 -2.24 -5.98 5.57
N GLU A 5 -3.15 -6.78 6.12
CA GLU A 5 -4.02 -7.65 5.31
C GLU A 5 -4.89 -6.82 4.35
N LYS A 6 -5.48 -5.72 4.83
CA LYS A 6 -6.25 -4.82 3.95
C LYS A 6 -5.36 -4.20 2.86
N GLY A 7 -4.13 -3.83 3.20
CA GLY A 7 -3.15 -3.31 2.26
C GLY A 7 -2.84 -4.32 1.16
N ALA A 8 -2.46 -5.54 1.53
CA ALA A 8 -2.16 -6.61 0.58
C ALA A 8 -3.37 -6.98 -0.31
N VAL A 9 -4.55 -7.18 0.29
CA VAL A 9 -5.78 -7.48 -0.46
C VAL A 9 -6.16 -6.33 -1.40
N SER A 10 -5.84 -5.08 -1.05
CA SER A 10 -6.08 -3.95 -1.97
C SER A 10 -5.24 -4.00 -3.24
N VAL A 11 -4.02 -4.54 -3.17
CA VAL A 11 -3.18 -4.75 -4.36
C VAL A 11 -3.78 -5.85 -5.23
N VAL A 12 -4.20 -6.96 -4.64
CA VAL A 12 -4.87 -8.06 -5.36
C VAL A 12 -6.14 -7.58 -6.04
N HIS A 13 -6.98 -6.86 -5.30
CA HIS A 13 -8.19 -6.28 -5.85
C HIS A 13 -7.87 -5.32 -7.00
N ALA A 14 -6.92 -4.40 -6.81
CA ALA A 14 -6.50 -3.48 -7.86
C ALA A 14 -6.03 -4.21 -9.13
N ALA A 15 -5.23 -5.28 -9.00
CA ALA A 15 -4.80 -6.08 -10.13
C ALA A 15 -6.00 -6.71 -10.89
N SER A 16 -6.96 -7.27 -10.16
CA SER A 16 -8.15 -7.93 -10.76
C SER A 16 -9.07 -6.99 -11.53
N VAL A 17 -9.03 -5.68 -11.26
CA VAL A 17 -9.90 -4.67 -11.90
C VAL A 17 -9.15 -3.77 -12.87
N GLY A 18 -7.93 -4.15 -13.30
CA GLY A 18 -7.12 -3.36 -14.23
C GLY A 18 -6.57 -2.06 -13.64
N GLY A 19 -6.31 -2.07 -12.33
CA GLY A 19 -5.73 -0.95 -11.59
C GLY A 19 -4.24 -0.74 -11.86
N HIS A 20 -3.69 0.28 -11.21
CA HIS A 20 -2.31 0.73 -11.43
C HIS A 20 -1.52 0.77 -10.12
N ALA A 21 -0.27 0.30 -10.18
CA ALA A 21 0.73 0.51 -9.15
C ALA A 21 1.23 1.96 -9.21
N LEU A 22 1.40 2.58 -8.05
CA LEU A 22 1.75 3.98 -7.88
C LEU A 22 3.01 4.12 -7.02
N SER A 23 3.90 5.04 -7.40
CA SER A 23 5.01 5.51 -6.57
C SER A 23 5.01 7.03 -6.52
N LEU A 24 5.18 7.60 -5.32
CA LEU A 24 5.15 9.04 -5.08
C LEU A 24 6.25 9.47 -4.11
N ASN A 25 7.20 10.25 -4.61
CA ASN A 25 8.23 10.87 -3.80
C ASN A 25 7.71 12.16 -3.16
N PHE A 26 8.13 12.44 -1.92
CA PHE A 26 7.82 13.71 -1.28
C PHE A 26 8.81 14.81 -1.67
N GLY A 27 8.29 16.02 -1.85
CA GLY A 27 9.12 17.21 -1.87
C GLY A 27 9.68 17.52 -0.48
N ILE A 28 10.83 18.20 -0.42
CA ILE A 28 11.58 18.48 0.82
C ILE A 28 10.68 19.04 1.94
N ARG A 29 9.74 19.93 1.60
CA ARG A 29 8.81 20.54 2.56
C ARG A 29 7.89 19.50 3.20
N ARG A 30 7.30 18.60 2.40
CA ARG A 30 6.37 17.58 2.90
C ARG A 30 7.13 16.55 3.72
N GLU A 31 8.25 16.08 3.21
CA GLU A 31 9.11 15.11 3.88
C GLU A 31 9.55 15.61 5.26
N SER A 32 10.09 16.83 5.31
CA SER A 32 10.46 17.50 6.56
C SER A 32 9.29 17.64 7.55
N ALA A 33 8.09 17.94 7.04
CA ALA A 33 6.90 18.08 7.87
C ALA A 33 6.44 16.72 8.44
N LEU A 34 6.54 15.64 7.67
CA LEU A 34 6.15 14.30 8.10
C LEU A 34 7.08 13.76 9.18
N LEU A 35 8.40 13.93 9.01
CA LEU A 35 9.40 13.49 10.00
C LEU A 35 9.28 14.19 11.36
N ARG A 36 8.70 15.39 11.40
CA ARG A 36 8.50 16.16 12.64
C ARG A 36 7.07 16.07 13.19
N CYS A 37 6.16 15.42 12.48
CA CYS A 37 4.76 15.33 12.90
C CYS A 37 4.57 14.16 13.88
N LYS A 38 3.72 14.35 14.90
CA LYS A 38 3.33 13.28 15.82
C LYS A 38 2.58 12.14 15.12
N ASP A 39 1.79 12.47 14.10
CA ASP A 39 1.04 11.51 13.29
C ASP A 39 1.17 11.88 11.80
N PRO A 40 2.26 11.44 11.14
CA PRO A 40 2.50 11.74 9.73
C PRO A 40 1.38 11.19 8.83
N ARG A 41 0.74 10.09 9.22
CA ARG A 41 -0.36 9.48 8.44
C ARG A 41 -1.56 10.40 8.38
N ARG A 42 -2.06 10.85 9.54
CA ARG A 42 -3.22 11.74 9.59
C ARG A 42 -2.95 13.06 8.88
N SER A 43 -1.74 13.60 9.04
CA SER A 43 -1.31 14.81 8.36
C SER A 43 -1.33 14.64 6.84
N LEU A 44 -0.74 13.56 6.32
CA LEU A 44 -0.70 13.29 4.89
C LEU A 44 -2.09 12.99 4.32
N GLN A 45 -2.87 12.15 4.99
CA GLN A 45 -4.22 11.78 4.55
C GLN A 45 -5.12 13.01 4.40
N LYS A 46 -5.03 13.98 5.33
CA LYS A 46 -5.77 15.24 5.23
C LYS A 46 -5.40 16.03 3.96
N HIS A 47 -4.10 16.08 3.61
CA HIS A 47 -3.64 16.78 2.42
C HIS A 47 -4.01 16.05 1.13
N LEU A 48 -3.82 14.72 1.09
CA LEU A 48 -4.24 13.89 -0.03
C LEU A 48 -5.73 14.09 -0.31
N ASN A 49 -6.58 13.92 0.71
CA ASN A 49 -8.02 14.06 0.57
C ASN A 49 -8.42 15.46 0.10
N LYS A 50 -7.78 16.52 0.62
CA LYS A 50 -8.04 17.89 0.16
C LYS A 50 -7.77 18.02 -1.33
N HIS A 51 -6.58 17.66 -1.78
CA HIS A 51 -6.19 17.84 -3.18
C HIS A 51 -6.97 16.92 -4.14
N LEU A 52 -7.25 15.68 -3.74
CA LEU A 52 -8.09 14.76 -4.51
C LEU A 52 -9.51 15.31 -4.67
N ASN A 53 -10.12 15.77 -3.57
CA ASN A 53 -11.46 16.34 -3.61
C ASN A 53 -11.52 17.65 -4.41
N ASP A 54 -10.57 18.56 -4.22
CA ASP A 54 -10.49 19.82 -4.98
C ASP A 54 -10.36 19.56 -6.50
N ALA A 55 -9.79 18.41 -6.88
CA ALA A 55 -9.64 17.98 -8.25
C ALA A 55 -10.76 17.02 -8.72
N GLY A 56 -11.82 16.81 -7.94
CA GLY A 56 -12.97 15.97 -8.33
C GLY A 56 -12.74 14.45 -8.23
N PHE A 57 -11.64 14.00 -7.65
CA PHE A 57 -11.38 12.57 -7.37
C PHE A 57 -12.02 12.14 -6.04
N HIS A 58 -13.34 12.30 -5.95
CA HIS A 58 -14.11 11.88 -4.78
C HIS A 58 -14.14 10.35 -4.69
N ASP A 59 -14.01 9.82 -3.47
CA ASP A 59 -14.08 8.39 -3.17
C ASP A 59 -13.19 7.50 -4.04
N LEU A 60 -12.02 8.01 -4.45
CA LEU A 60 -11.07 7.25 -5.26
C LEU A 60 -10.57 6.00 -4.48
N PRO A 61 -10.71 4.77 -5.02
CA PRO A 61 -10.26 3.55 -4.36
C PRO A 61 -8.74 3.42 -4.45
N ILE A 62 -8.06 4.15 -3.57
CA ILE A 62 -6.60 4.24 -3.49
C ILE A 62 -6.07 3.71 -2.16
N THR A 63 -4.93 3.02 -2.22
CA THR A 63 -4.12 2.60 -1.07
C THR A 63 -2.70 3.11 -1.25
N PHE A 64 -2.09 3.59 -0.17
CA PHE A 64 -0.65 3.80 -0.07
C PHE A 64 -0.08 3.10 1.18
N CYS A 65 1.21 2.80 1.14
CA CYS A 65 2.05 2.60 2.32
C CYS A 65 3.18 3.63 2.32
N PHE A 66 3.62 4.02 3.52
CA PHE A 66 4.89 4.72 3.67
C PHE A 66 6.04 3.76 3.42
N ASP A 67 7.09 4.27 2.78
CA ASP A 67 8.41 3.67 2.76
C ASP A 67 9.45 4.78 3.04
N VAL A 68 10.45 4.45 3.86
CA VAL A 68 11.61 5.29 4.11
C VAL A 68 12.83 4.57 3.54
N ALA A 69 13.45 5.16 2.53
CA ALA A 69 14.71 4.70 1.98
C ALA A 69 15.84 4.78 3.03
N PRO A 70 16.87 3.91 2.94
CA PRO A 70 18.07 4.05 3.75
C PRO A 70 18.70 5.44 3.61
N ALA A 71 19.41 5.88 4.64
CA ALA A 71 20.16 7.12 4.58
C ALA A 71 21.20 7.08 3.46
N ASP A 72 21.26 8.14 2.66
CA ASP A 72 22.30 8.33 1.65
C ASP A 72 23.68 8.62 2.29
N ALA A 73 24.70 8.83 1.45
CA ALA A 73 26.05 9.19 1.90
C ALA A 73 26.12 10.48 2.74
N ASN A 74 25.07 11.31 2.72
CA ASN A 74 24.95 12.53 3.51
C ASN A 74 24.11 12.34 4.78
N GLY A 75 23.77 11.09 5.13
CA GLY A 75 22.95 10.76 6.30
C GLY A 75 21.47 11.11 6.12
N ARG A 76 20.98 11.32 4.90
CA ARG A 76 19.59 11.69 4.63
C ARG A 76 18.77 10.49 4.19
N SER A 77 17.80 10.09 5.00
CA SER A 77 16.76 9.14 4.60
C SER A 77 15.64 9.87 3.87
N ARG A 78 15.08 9.26 2.81
CA ARG A 78 13.97 9.83 2.04
C ARG A 78 12.69 9.06 2.29
N ALA A 79 11.61 9.76 2.59
CA ALA A 79 10.28 9.16 2.67
C ALA A 79 9.55 9.28 1.33
N HIS A 80 8.83 8.23 0.96
CA HIS A 80 7.99 8.15 -0.23
C HIS A 80 6.76 7.27 0.05
N LEU A 81 5.84 7.23 -0.92
CA LEU A 81 4.71 6.31 -0.91
C LEU A 81 4.82 5.31 -2.05
N HIS A 82 4.46 4.08 -1.76
CA HIS A 82 4.06 3.10 -2.76
C HIS A 82 2.59 2.77 -2.58
N GLY A 83 1.89 2.41 -3.65
CA GLY A 83 0.46 2.23 -3.56
C GLY A 83 -0.18 1.64 -4.79
N VAL A 84 -1.50 1.63 -4.78
CA VAL A 84 -2.33 1.21 -5.90
C VAL A 84 -3.57 2.08 -6.00
N VAL A 85 -4.06 2.26 -7.22
CA VAL A 85 -5.44 2.70 -7.49
C VAL A 85 -6.20 1.55 -8.13
N ALA A 86 -7.33 1.15 -7.53
CA ALA A 86 -8.16 0.03 -7.98
C ALA A 86 -9.29 0.52 -8.90
N LEU A 87 -8.89 1.24 -9.95
CA LEU A 87 -9.80 1.67 -11.01
C LEU A 87 -9.02 1.65 -12.33
N GLY A 88 -9.63 1.11 -13.38
CA GLY A 88 -9.13 1.21 -14.74
C GLY A 88 -9.17 2.66 -15.22
N MET A 89 -8.08 3.38 -15.03
CA MET A 89 -7.94 4.77 -15.42
C MET A 89 -7.31 4.88 -16.80
N THR A 90 -7.70 5.91 -17.56
CA THR A 90 -7.00 6.28 -18.79
C THR A 90 -5.66 6.95 -18.47
N ASP A 91 -4.74 7.00 -19.44
CA ASP A 91 -3.48 7.75 -19.30
C ASP A 91 -3.69 9.23 -18.94
N THR A 92 -4.77 9.84 -19.45
CA THR A 92 -5.13 11.22 -19.14
C THR A 92 -5.55 11.37 -17.67
N ASP A 93 -6.36 10.44 -17.17
CA ASP A 93 -6.77 10.42 -15.77
C ASP A 93 -5.56 10.19 -14.84
N LEU A 94 -4.65 9.30 -15.21
CA LEU A 94 -3.42 9.01 -14.46
C LEU A 94 -2.48 10.20 -14.42
N LYS A 95 -2.34 10.96 -15.52
CA LYS A 95 -1.59 12.22 -15.54
C LYS A 95 -2.20 13.25 -14.60
N ARG A 96 -3.51 13.45 -14.68
CA ARG A 96 -4.24 14.37 -13.78
C ARG A 96 -4.14 13.95 -12.32
N LEU A 97 -4.25 12.66 -12.03
CA LEU A 97 -4.03 12.11 -10.69
C LEU A 97 -2.59 12.39 -10.23
N GLY A 98 -1.61 12.20 -11.10
CA GLY A 98 -0.21 12.50 -10.83
C GLY A 98 0.06 13.94 -10.44
N ASP A 99 -0.54 14.89 -11.15
CA ASP A 99 -0.43 16.32 -10.83
C ASP A 99 -1.02 16.64 -9.44
N VAL A 100 -2.14 16.02 -9.11
CA VAL A 100 -2.83 16.17 -7.82
C VAL A 100 -2.01 15.57 -6.68
N LEU A 101 -1.50 14.36 -6.86
CA LEU A 101 -0.65 13.66 -5.88
C LEU A 101 0.67 14.41 -5.67
N THR A 102 1.27 14.92 -6.73
CA THR A 102 2.48 15.76 -6.67
C THR A 102 2.24 17.03 -5.85
N LYS A 103 1.10 17.70 -6.03
CA LYS A 103 0.72 18.87 -5.21
C LYS A 103 0.56 18.49 -3.74
N ALA A 104 -0.12 17.38 -3.43
CA ALA A 104 -0.29 16.92 -2.05
C ALA A 104 1.04 16.54 -1.37
N ALA A 105 1.95 15.93 -2.14
CA ALA A 105 3.30 15.55 -1.74
C ALA A 105 4.28 16.73 -1.64
N SER A 106 3.83 17.97 -1.92
CA SER A 106 4.65 19.15 -2.19
C SER A 106 5.53 18.96 -3.44
N PRO A 107 5.50 19.89 -4.41
CA PRO A 107 6.37 19.81 -5.58
C PRO A 107 7.85 19.68 -5.19
N ALA A 108 8.55 18.76 -5.84
CA ALA A 108 9.98 18.53 -5.68
C ALA A 108 10.78 19.55 -6.52
N ILE A 109 10.79 20.82 -6.07
CA ILE A 109 11.53 21.89 -6.76
C ILE A 109 13.03 21.66 -6.56
N GLY A 110 13.77 21.51 -7.67
CA GLY A 110 15.23 21.34 -7.64
C GLY A 110 15.70 20.02 -7.06
N ALA A 111 14.90 18.95 -7.19
CA ALA A 111 15.23 17.63 -6.66
C ALA A 111 16.65 17.19 -7.08
N ILE A 112 17.55 17.12 -6.10
CA ILE A 112 18.88 16.53 -6.26
C ILE A 112 18.66 15.09 -6.74
N GLY A 113 19.05 14.80 -7.98
CA GLY A 113 18.92 13.47 -8.61
C GLY A 113 17.95 13.37 -9.79
N GLY A 114 17.16 14.39 -10.13
CA GLY A 114 16.29 14.37 -11.33
C GLY A 114 15.19 13.29 -11.31
N GLU A 115 14.93 12.68 -10.15
CA GLU A 115 13.97 11.59 -10.02
C GLU A 115 12.54 12.07 -10.24
N ARG A 116 11.79 11.27 -11.01
CA ARG A 116 10.37 11.51 -11.29
C ARG A 116 9.58 11.46 -9.98
N GLN A 117 8.89 12.54 -9.64
CA GLN A 117 8.16 12.63 -8.38
C GLN A 117 6.98 11.65 -8.29
N PHE A 118 6.26 11.43 -9.40
CA PHE A 118 5.14 10.50 -9.47
C PHE A 118 5.29 9.55 -10.65
N HIS A 119 5.17 8.26 -10.39
CA HIS A 119 5.26 7.20 -11.39
C HIS A 119 4.09 6.22 -11.22
N TRP A 120 3.60 5.71 -12.34
CA TRP A 120 2.56 4.68 -12.36
C TRP A 120 2.85 3.63 -13.43
N LYS A 121 2.35 2.41 -13.22
CA LYS A 121 2.36 1.32 -14.20
C LYS A 121 1.17 0.39 -13.97
N PRO A 122 0.69 -0.33 -15.00
CA PRO A 122 -0.27 -1.42 -14.78
C PRO A 122 0.31 -2.47 -13.82
N ILE A 123 -0.59 -3.15 -13.08
CA ILE A 123 -0.19 -4.21 -12.15
C ILE A 123 -0.16 -5.54 -12.91
N HIS A 124 1.04 -6.02 -13.25
CA HIS A 124 1.24 -7.32 -13.90
C HIS A 124 1.61 -8.43 -12.90
N ASP A 125 2.21 -8.04 -11.77
CA ASP A 125 2.66 -8.93 -10.70
C ASP A 125 2.22 -8.31 -9.37
N ALA A 126 1.05 -8.75 -8.89
CA ALA A 126 0.47 -8.26 -7.64
C ALA A 126 1.32 -8.71 -6.44
N GLU A 127 1.83 -9.93 -6.47
CA GLU A 127 2.63 -10.51 -5.40
C GLU A 127 3.94 -9.75 -5.21
N GLY A 128 4.73 -9.62 -6.29
CA GLY A 128 5.99 -8.88 -6.24
C GLY A 128 5.80 -7.41 -5.86
N TRP A 129 4.65 -6.82 -6.18
CA TRP A 129 4.31 -5.46 -5.73
C TRP A 129 4.00 -5.40 -4.22
N ILE A 130 3.27 -6.37 -3.65
CA ILE A 130 3.02 -6.43 -2.21
C ILE A 130 4.35 -6.60 -1.46
N ASP A 131 5.18 -7.56 -1.88
CA ASP A 131 6.52 -7.79 -1.31
C ASP A 131 7.38 -6.53 -1.33
N TYR A 132 7.34 -5.80 -2.46
CA TYR A 132 8.03 -4.53 -2.59
C TYR A 132 7.51 -3.48 -1.60
N MET A 133 6.19 -3.35 -1.45
CA MET A 133 5.54 -2.37 -0.56
C MET A 133 5.83 -2.59 0.92
N VAL A 134 6.06 -3.82 1.37
CA VAL A 134 6.28 -4.15 2.79
C VAL A 134 7.74 -4.41 3.17
N ARG A 135 8.63 -4.53 2.18
CA ARG A 135 10.06 -4.80 2.37
C ARG A 135 10.73 -3.91 3.41
N ALA A 136 10.31 -2.64 3.47
CA ALA A 136 10.89 -1.62 4.34
C ALA A 136 10.05 -1.32 5.59
N GLU A 137 9.03 -2.12 5.91
CA GLU A 137 8.03 -1.78 6.92
C GLU A 137 8.65 -1.51 8.29
N ARG A 138 9.49 -2.42 8.80
CA ARG A 138 10.14 -2.25 10.12
C ARG A 138 10.95 -0.96 10.20
N ARG A 139 11.73 -0.66 9.16
CA ARG A 139 12.54 0.56 9.09
C ARG A 139 11.64 1.79 9.07
N THR A 140 10.61 1.78 8.23
CA THR A 140 9.64 2.86 8.10
C THR A 140 8.92 3.14 9.42
N LYS A 141 8.45 2.10 10.13
CA LYS A 141 7.82 2.21 11.45
C LYS A 141 8.75 2.88 12.46
N ASN A 142 10.04 2.50 12.47
CA ASN A 142 11.05 3.06 13.38
C ASN A 142 11.37 4.53 13.05
N GLU A 143 11.62 4.86 11.78
CA GLU A 143 11.99 6.21 11.34
C GLU A 143 10.85 7.21 11.52
N LEU A 144 9.62 6.81 11.17
CA LEU A 144 8.43 7.66 11.30
C LEU A 144 7.78 7.58 12.70
N LYS A 145 8.24 6.66 13.56
CA LYS A 145 7.67 6.40 14.89
C LYS A 145 6.16 6.12 14.86
N ILE A 146 5.74 5.29 13.90
CA ILE A 146 4.33 4.90 13.70
C ILE A 146 4.17 3.39 13.77
N ALA A 147 3.02 2.93 14.30
CA ALA A 147 2.71 1.51 14.38
C ALA A 147 2.15 0.91 13.06
N ASN A 148 1.62 1.76 12.19
CA ASN A 148 0.98 1.36 10.93
C ASN A 148 1.53 2.27 9.82
N ILE A 149 1.93 1.69 8.68
CA ILE A 149 2.45 2.43 7.51
C ILE A 149 1.38 2.67 6.43
N TRP A 150 0.20 2.05 6.56
CA TRP A 150 -0.82 2.04 5.53
C TRP A 150 -1.78 3.24 5.62
N LEU A 151 -2.18 3.70 4.44
CA LEU A 151 -3.17 4.74 4.16
C LEU A 151 -4.16 4.19 3.14
N LEU A 152 -5.34 3.80 3.61
CA LEU A 152 -6.39 3.26 2.74
C LEU A 152 -7.57 4.23 2.68
N SER A 153 -8.04 4.51 1.47
CA SER A 153 -9.31 5.22 1.26
C SER A 153 -10.50 4.42 1.80
N ARG A 154 -11.64 5.08 2.00
CA ARG A 154 -12.87 4.37 2.39
C ARG A 154 -13.34 3.43 1.28
N ALA A 155 -13.31 3.90 0.03
CA ALA A 155 -13.74 3.13 -1.14
C ALA A 155 -12.94 1.83 -1.30
N ILE A 156 -11.61 1.88 -1.19
CA ILE A 156 -10.80 0.65 -1.30
C ILE A 156 -11.07 -0.32 -0.14
N LYS A 157 -11.29 0.17 1.09
CA LYS A 157 -11.64 -0.69 2.23
C LYS A 157 -12.96 -1.44 2.02
N GLN A 158 -13.91 -0.82 1.34
CA GLN A 158 -15.18 -1.44 1.02
C GLN A 158 -15.00 -2.48 -0.10
N ALA A 159 -14.31 -2.12 -1.18
CA ALA A 159 -14.09 -3.00 -2.32
C ALA A 159 -13.22 -4.23 -1.98
N THR A 160 -12.25 -4.09 -1.08
CA THR A 160 -11.40 -5.22 -0.67
C THR A 160 -12.09 -6.22 0.22
N ARG A 161 -13.18 -5.84 0.89
CA ARG A 161 -13.92 -6.77 1.75
C ARG A 161 -14.48 -7.95 0.95
N GLU A 162 -15.10 -7.68 -0.19
CA GLU A 162 -15.65 -8.71 -1.07
C GLU A 162 -14.54 -9.61 -1.64
N THR A 163 -13.42 -9.00 -2.03
CA THR A 163 -12.24 -9.74 -2.50
C THR A 163 -11.69 -10.67 -1.41
N PHE A 164 -11.60 -10.19 -0.16
CA PHE A 164 -11.13 -10.99 0.96
C PHE A 164 -12.04 -12.19 1.24
N GLU A 165 -13.36 -11.99 1.27
CA GLU A 165 -14.30 -13.09 1.51
C GLU A 165 -14.25 -14.13 0.39
N ARG A 166 -14.09 -13.70 -0.87
CA ARG A 166 -13.88 -14.60 -2.01
C ARG A 166 -12.63 -15.46 -1.83
N LEU A 167 -11.48 -14.84 -1.56
CA LEU A 167 -10.21 -15.57 -1.34
C LEU A 167 -10.30 -16.54 -0.16
N ARG A 168 -11.01 -16.13 0.91
CA ARG A 168 -11.26 -16.98 2.07
C ARG A 168 -12.12 -18.20 1.72
N ALA A 169 -13.17 -18.02 0.92
CA ALA A 169 -14.06 -19.09 0.50
C ALA A 169 -13.35 -20.08 -0.45
N GLU A 170 -12.59 -19.59 -1.43
CA GLU A 170 -11.77 -20.39 -2.35
C GLU A 170 -10.81 -21.30 -1.56
N ARG A 171 -10.11 -20.76 -0.56
CA ARG A 171 -9.20 -21.54 0.29
C ARG A 171 -9.95 -22.57 1.14
N ALA A 172 -11.08 -22.21 1.74
CA ALA A 172 -11.87 -23.12 2.57
C ALA A 172 -12.41 -24.33 1.78
N ALA A 173 -12.80 -24.12 0.52
CA ALA A 173 -13.24 -25.18 -0.38
C ALA A 173 -12.10 -26.15 -0.75
N GLN A 174 -10.87 -25.66 -0.84
CA GLN A 174 -9.69 -26.46 -1.20
C GLN A 174 -9.08 -27.23 -0.02
N THR A 175 -9.20 -26.74 1.23
CA THR A 175 -8.63 -27.40 2.42
C THR A 175 -9.53 -28.44 3.11
N GLY A 176 -10.65 -28.85 2.51
CA GLY A 176 -11.46 -29.97 3.00
C GLY A 176 -12.25 -29.75 4.31
N GLY A 177 -12.44 -28.51 4.75
CA GLY A 177 -13.31 -28.16 5.89
C GLY A 177 -12.65 -28.18 7.29
N ALA A 178 -13.02 -27.18 8.10
CA ALA A 178 -12.85 -26.90 9.55
C ALA A 178 -11.59 -27.36 10.34
N GLN A 179 -11.02 -28.52 10.07
CA GLN A 179 -9.97 -29.14 10.88
C GLN A 179 -8.59 -28.51 10.64
N ALA A 180 -8.34 -27.98 9.43
CA ALA A 180 -7.15 -27.19 9.11
C ALA A 180 -7.15 -25.80 9.80
N LEU A 181 -8.32 -25.23 10.09
CA LEU A 181 -8.43 -23.93 10.78
C LEU A 181 -8.03 -24.02 12.26
N TYR A 182 -8.21 -25.18 12.89
CA TYR A 182 -7.84 -25.42 14.29
C TYR A 182 -6.36 -25.74 14.47
N GLN A 183 -5.75 -26.48 13.53
CA GLN A 183 -4.31 -26.74 13.52
C GLN A 183 -3.51 -25.45 13.21
N TRP A 184 -4.10 -24.57 12.39
CA TRP A 184 -3.59 -23.23 12.08
C TRP A 184 -3.58 -22.28 13.29
N PHE A 185 -4.57 -22.32 14.18
CA PHE A 185 -4.62 -21.46 15.38
C PHE A 185 -3.54 -21.83 16.42
N TRP A 186 -3.17 -23.10 16.52
CA TRP A 186 -2.16 -23.58 17.49
C TRP A 186 -0.71 -23.40 17.01
N GLU A 187 -0.43 -23.51 15.71
CA GLU A 187 0.86 -23.11 15.14
C GLU A 187 1.06 -21.57 15.16
N TRP A 188 -0.04 -20.82 15.25
CA TRP A 188 -0.07 -19.35 15.36
C TRP A 188 0.39 -18.82 16.73
N GLU A 189 0.07 -19.50 17.83
CA GLU A 189 0.47 -19.08 19.19
C GLU A 189 1.80 -19.68 19.67
N GLY A 190 2.25 -20.78 19.08
CA GLY A 190 3.42 -21.55 19.55
C GLY A 190 4.80 -21.05 19.08
N TRP A 191 4.87 -20.08 18.17
CA TRP A 191 6.15 -19.58 17.62
C TRP A 191 6.43 -18.14 18.07
N SER A 192 7.11 -18.04 19.21
CA SER A 192 7.57 -16.80 19.83
C SER A 192 8.69 -16.14 19.03
N GLY A 193 8.31 -15.47 17.93
CA GLY A 193 9.21 -14.71 17.06
C GLY A 193 8.44 -13.81 16.10
N GLY A 194 7.47 -13.04 16.60
CA GLY A 194 6.51 -12.29 15.80
C GLY A 194 7.11 -11.16 14.96
N THR A 195 6.64 -11.04 13.71
CA THR A 195 6.02 -9.85 13.08
C THR A 195 5.86 -10.03 11.56
N ASP A 196 4.68 -9.66 11.06
CA ASP A 196 4.28 -9.21 9.70
C ASP A 196 4.59 -10.07 8.44
N SER A 197 5.50 -11.05 8.47
CA SER A 197 5.79 -11.96 7.34
C SER A 197 4.66 -12.94 7.00
N GLN A 198 3.63 -13.04 7.84
CA GLN A 198 2.58 -14.07 7.77
C GLN A 198 1.37 -13.65 6.92
N VAL A 199 1.17 -12.34 6.73
CA VAL A 199 0.12 -11.78 5.86
C VAL A 199 0.47 -11.99 4.39
N LEU A 200 1.76 -11.94 4.07
CA LEU A 200 2.32 -12.23 2.74
C LEU A 200 2.05 -13.68 2.34
N CYS A 201 2.37 -14.67 3.18
CA CYS A 201 2.09 -16.08 2.87
C CYS A 201 0.59 -16.35 2.62
N TYR A 202 -0.30 -15.71 3.39
CA TYR A 202 -1.75 -15.89 3.19
C TYR A 202 -2.24 -15.40 1.83
N VAL A 203 -1.76 -14.22 1.39
CA VAL A 203 -2.13 -13.63 0.10
C VAL A 203 -1.37 -14.29 -1.05
N GLN A 204 -0.11 -14.70 -0.85
CA GLN A 204 0.70 -15.46 -1.81
C GLN A 204 0.11 -16.82 -2.11
N ASP A 205 -0.29 -17.58 -1.08
CA ASP A 205 -0.97 -18.86 -1.25
C ASP A 205 -2.28 -18.67 -2.03
N ALA A 206 -3.10 -17.68 -1.64
CA ALA A 206 -4.39 -17.45 -2.29
C ALA A 206 -4.25 -16.96 -3.75
N LEU A 207 -3.23 -16.14 -4.05
CA LEU A 207 -2.90 -15.69 -5.40
C LEU A 207 -2.38 -16.84 -6.28
N SER A 208 -1.41 -17.61 -5.77
CA SER A 208 -0.85 -18.78 -6.45
C SER A 208 -1.93 -19.82 -6.77
N LEU A 209 -2.91 -19.99 -5.89
CA LEU A 209 -4.04 -20.89 -6.07
C LEU A 209 -5.08 -20.38 -7.08
N SER A 210 -5.24 -19.05 -7.24
CA SER A 210 -6.15 -18.46 -8.23
C SER A 210 -5.60 -18.43 -9.66
N GLN A 211 -4.28 -18.50 -9.84
CA GLN A 211 -3.62 -18.53 -11.16
C GLN A 211 -3.46 -19.96 -11.71
N ALA A 212 -3.68 -20.99 -10.88
CA ALA A 212 -3.55 -22.40 -11.25
C ALA A 212 -4.87 -23.06 -11.70
N SER A 213 -5.98 -22.29 -11.70
CA SER A 213 -7.34 -22.71 -12.10
C SER A 213 -7.81 -21.97 -13.34
#